data_AF-A0A382AAU7-F1
#
_entry.id   AF-A0A382AAU7-F1
#
_cell.length_a   1.000
_cell.length_b   1.000
_cell.length_c   1.000
_cell.angle_alpha   90.00
_cell.angle_beta   90.00
_cell.angle_gamma   90.00
#
_symmetry.space_group_name_H-M   'P 1'
#
loop_
_entity.id
_entity.type
_entity.pdbx_description
1 polymer ?
#
loop_
_entity_poly.entity_id
_entity_poly.type
_entity_poly.pdbx_seq_one_letter_code
_entity_poly.pdbx_strand_id
1 'polypeptide(L)'
;MFSKLHKITFLALVGVFGQALGAAEETKPTVVPTSQAEFNPDIFPIIKDICFGCHGNKRAKAELNLELFSANPDFFKDGRTWEHVSEMLRHREMPPENKKQPTEDQRIMLIEFIEKELAKFDCSNPAVPVNPGRVTLRRLNRSEYNNTIRDLFGVDYQPAADFPNDEVGYGFNNIGDVLSMSPILMEKYLRAAEEITAQAIRTDIPAYPPEDVIRTKKWGTRSDD
;
A
#
# COMPACT_ATOMS: atom_id res chain seq x y z
N MET A 1 -81.90 53.94 -44.78
CA MET A 1 -81.21 54.93 -43.92
C MET A 1 -79.91 54.27 -43.44
N PHE A 2 -78.75 54.85 -43.79
CA PHE A 2 -77.35 54.56 -43.35
C PHE A 2 -76.81 53.12 -43.51
N SER A 3 -75.84 52.81 -44.39
CA SER A 3 -74.43 53.24 -44.56
C SER A 3 -73.40 52.36 -43.82
N LYS A 4 -72.35 51.96 -44.56
CA LYS A 4 -70.99 51.48 -44.18
C LYS A 4 -70.86 50.02 -43.67
N LEU A 5 -70.04 49.13 -44.25
CA LEU A 5 -68.60 49.08 -44.65
C LEU A 5 -67.77 48.25 -43.64
N HIS A 6 -67.10 47.21 -44.17
CA HIS A 6 -65.66 46.88 -44.02
C HIS A 6 -65.14 45.73 -43.10
N LYS A 7 -64.15 45.01 -43.71
CA LYS A 7 -63.07 44.11 -43.22
C LYS A 7 -63.47 42.62 -43.04
N ILE A 8 -63.09 41.70 -43.94
CA ILE A 8 -61.76 41.13 -44.26
C ILE A 8 -61.08 40.48 -43.04
N THR A 9 -61.01 39.15 -43.05
CA THR A 9 -59.85 38.38 -42.55
C THR A 9 -59.84 36.99 -43.17
N PHE A 10 -58.82 36.75 -44.01
CA PHE A 10 -58.43 35.47 -44.58
C PHE A 10 -57.72 34.66 -43.49
N LEU A 11 -58.07 33.38 -43.30
CA LEU A 11 -57.21 32.42 -42.60
C LEU A 11 -57.12 31.14 -43.43
N ALA A 12 -56.00 31.00 -44.14
CA ALA A 12 -55.67 29.82 -44.92
C ALA A 12 -55.17 28.71 -43.99
N LEU A 13 -55.85 27.56 -44.00
CA LEU A 13 -55.52 26.37 -43.23
C LEU A 13 -54.61 25.48 -44.10
N VAL A 14 -53.29 25.55 -43.87
CA VAL A 14 -52.31 24.66 -44.52
C VAL A 14 -52.26 23.35 -43.75
N GLY A 15 -52.77 22.27 -44.36
CA GLY A 15 -52.63 20.91 -43.87
C GLY A 15 -51.21 20.40 -44.10
N VAL A 16 -50.48 20.11 -43.03
CA VAL A 16 -49.18 19.45 -43.07
C VAL A 16 -49.41 17.94 -43.11
N PHE A 17 -49.07 17.34 -44.25
CA PHE A 17 -49.09 15.91 -44.49
C PHE A 17 -47.92 15.26 -43.74
N GLY A 18 -48.22 14.39 -42.77
CA GLY A 18 -47.22 13.62 -42.03
C GLY A 18 -46.54 12.59 -42.92
N GLN A 19 -45.20 12.61 -42.95
CA GLN A 19 -44.39 11.48 -43.38
C GLN A 19 -43.74 10.87 -42.15
N ALA A 20 -44.18 9.67 -41.80
CA ALA A 20 -43.46 8.79 -40.90
C ALA A 20 -42.32 8.13 -41.70
N LEU A 21 -41.08 8.58 -41.46
CA LEU A 21 -39.89 7.78 -41.71
C LEU A 21 -39.33 7.37 -40.35
N GLY A 22 -39.67 6.15 -39.94
CA GLY A 22 -38.94 5.46 -38.89
C GLY A 22 -37.60 5.00 -39.43
N ALA A 23 -36.54 5.76 -39.16
CA ALA A 23 -35.18 5.23 -39.16
C ALA A 23 -34.97 4.55 -37.80
N ALA A 24 -35.02 3.22 -37.79
CA ALA A 24 -34.44 2.44 -36.70
C ALA A 24 -32.92 2.59 -36.81
N GLU A 25 -32.35 3.51 -36.03
CA GLU A 25 -30.91 3.64 -35.90
C GLU A 25 -30.42 2.54 -34.94
N GLU A 26 -29.72 1.55 -35.49
CA GLU A 26 -28.99 0.56 -34.72
C GLU A 26 -27.95 1.29 -33.86
N THR A 27 -28.17 1.33 -32.54
CA THR A 27 -27.19 1.85 -31.58
C THR A 27 -26.00 0.90 -31.52
N LYS A 28 -24.97 1.20 -32.32
CA LYS A 28 -23.63 0.63 -32.18
C LYS A 28 -23.05 1.06 -30.83
N PRO A 29 -22.46 0.15 -30.03
CA PRO A 29 -21.92 0.53 -28.72
C PRO A 29 -20.77 1.52 -28.91
N THR A 30 -20.92 2.69 -28.28
CA THR A 30 -19.92 3.75 -28.28
C THR A 30 -18.70 3.25 -27.51
N VAL A 31 -17.61 2.95 -28.22
CA VAL A 31 -16.34 2.61 -27.58
C VAL A 31 -15.77 3.90 -27.00
N VAL A 32 -15.81 4.04 -25.67
CA VAL A 32 -15.14 5.13 -24.96
C VAL A 32 -13.65 4.98 -25.22
N PRO A 33 -12.94 6.02 -25.71
CA PRO A 33 -11.50 5.94 -25.89
C PRO A 33 -10.82 5.70 -24.54
N THR A 34 -9.92 4.72 -24.48
CA THR A 34 -9.27 4.24 -23.25
C THR A 34 -8.60 5.35 -22.42
N SER A 35 -8.21 6.46 -23.05
CA SER A 35 -7.62 7.61 -22.36
C SER A 35 -8.57 8.30 -21.37
N GLN A 36 -9.89 8.13 -21.53
CA GLN A 36 -10.93 8.72 -20.68
C GLN A 36 -11.72 7.68 -19.87
N ALA A 37 -11.38 6.40 -19.98
CA ALA A 37 -12.09 5.36 -19.24
C ALA A 37 -11.91 5.55 -17.73
N GLU A 38 -13.01 5.47 -16.99
CA GLU A 38 -13.04 5.49 -15.53
C GLU A 38 -13.28 4.07 -14.99
N PHE A 39 -12.73 3.76 -13.82
CA PHE A 39 -12.83 2.40 -13.28
C PHE A 39 -14.29 1.96 -13.08
N ASN A 40 -15.15 2.81 -12.53
CA ASN A 40 -16.49 2.40 -12.13
C ASN A 40 -17.51 2.33 -13.29
N PRO A 41 -17.68 3.35 -14.15
CA PRO A 41 -18.66 3.26 -15.23
C PRO A 41 -18.22 2.32 -16.36
N ASP A 42 -16.92 2.21 -16.63
CA ASP A 42 -16.44 1.52 -17.83
C ASP A 42 -15.84 0.14 -17.52
N ILE A 43 -14.99 0.03 -16.50
CA ILE A 43 -14.18 -1.17 -16.23
C ILE A 43 -14.87 -2.16 -15.29
N PHE A 44 -15.43 -1.66 -14.19
CA PHE A 44 -16.05 -2.47 -13.14
C PHE A 44 -17.20 -3.36 -13.65
N PRO A 45 -18.10 -2.91 -14.55
CA PRO A 45 -19.18 -3.76 -15.07
C PRO A 45 -18.62 -4.97 -15.85
N ILE A 46 -17.53 -4.77 -16.59
CA ILE A 46 -16.86 -5.83 -17.35
C ILE A 46 -16.23 -6.84 -16.39
N ILE A 47 -15.49 -6.39 -15.39
CA ILE A 47 -14.88 -7.25 -14.37
C ILE A 47 -15.95 -8.05 -13.61
N LYS A 48 -17.07 -7.40 -13.25
CA LYS A 48 -18.18 -8.03 -12.55
C LYS A 48 -18.84 -9.14 -13.37
N ASP A 49 -19.06 -8.91 -14.65
CA ASP A 49 -19.72 -9.86 -15.55
C ASP A 49 -18.81 -11.05 -15.90
N ILE A 50 -17.51 -10.81 -16.09
CA ILE A 50 -16.56 -11.79 -16.61
C ILE A 50 -15.78 -12.50 -15.51
N CYS A 51 -15.31 -11.77 -14.50
CA CYS A 51 -14.32 -12.28 -13.54
C CYS A 51 -14.95 -12.80 -12.23
N PHE A 52 -15.98 -12.13 -11.70
CA PHE A 52 -16.53 -12.45 -10.36
C PHE A 52 -17.15 -13.85 -10.24
N GLY A 53 -17.54 -14.47 -11.36
CA GLY A 53 -18.05 -15.84 -11.35
C GLY A 53 -17.02 -16.88 -10.85
N CYS A 54 -15.72 -16.58 -10.96
CA CYS A 54 -14.63 -17.45 -10.51
C CYS A 54 -13.67 -16.79 -9.51
N HIS A 55 -13.61 -15.46 -9.47
CA HIS A 55 -12.74 -14.65 -8.61
C HIS A 55 -13.55 -13.63 -7.81
N GLY A 56 -14.54 -14.10 -7.06
CA GLY A 56 -15.42 -13.29 -6.21
C GLY A 56 -15.62 -13.89 -4.83
N ASN A 57 -16.48 -13.29 -4.00
CA ASN A 57 -16.68 -13.71 -2.61
C ASN A 57 -17.20 -15.15 -2.47
N LYS A 58 -17.97 -15.63 -3.45
CA LYS A 58 -18.51 -17.00 -3.46
C LYS A 58 -17.49 -18.04 -3.90
N ARG A 59 -16.50 -17.66 -4.70
CA ARG A 59 -15.47 -18.53 -5.28
C ARG A 59 -14.21 -17.70 -5.55
N ALA A 60 -13.10 -18.04 -4.89
CA ALA A 60 -11.81 -17.40 -5.08
C ALA A 60 -10.82 -18.40 -5.67
N LYS A 61 -10.95 -18.68 -6.98
CA LYS A 61 -9.98 -19.54 -7.67
C LYS A 61 -8.59 -18.89 -7.66
N ALA A 62 -7.55 -19.71 -7.53
CA ALA A 62 -6.17 -19.25 -7.38
C ALA A 62 -6.00 -18.24 -6.24
N GLU A 63 -6.82 -18.35 -5.19
CA GLU A 63 -6.81 -17.46 -4.03
C GLU A 63 -7.06 -15.97 -4.36
N LEU A 64 -7.56 -15.69 -5.57
CA LEU A 64 -7.86 -14.34 -6.04
C LEU A 64 -9.35 -14.02 -5.89
N ASN A 65 -9.64 -12.92 -5.20
CA ASN A 65 -10.98 -12.36 -5.06
C ASN A 65 -11.01 -10.88 -5.47
N LEU A 66 -11.49 -10.62 -6.69
CA LEU A 66 -11.56 -9.29 -7.27
C LEU A 66 -12.72 -8.45 -6.71
N GLU A 67 -13.69 -9.09 -6.05
CA GLU A 67 -14.85 -8.43 -5.45
C GLU A 67 -14.46 -7.64 -4.18
N LEU A 68 -13.37 -8.03 -3.51
CA LEU A 68 -12.83 -7.31 -2.34
C LEU A 68 -12.26 -5.93 -2.70
N PHE A 69 -11.80 -5.75 -3.94
CA PHE A 69 -11.24 -4.46 -4.38
C PHE A 69 -12.31 -3.38 -4.60
N SER A 70 -13.60 -3.73 -4.43
CA SER A 70 -14.74 -2.82 -4.50
C SER A 70 -14.85 -2.07 -5.85
N ALA A 71 -15.67 -1.02 -5.91
CA ALA A 71 -15.77 -0.14 -7.08
C ALA A 71 -14.61 0.88 -7.16
N ASN A 72 -13.70 0.92 -6.18
CA ASN A 72 -12.54 1.81 -6.15
C ASN A 72 -11.32 1.03 -5.65
N PRO A 73 -10.64 0.27 -6.53
CA PRO A 73 -9.46 -0.51 -6.16
C PRO A 73 -8.30 0.41 -5.78
N ASP A 74 -7.55 -0.01 -4.77
CA ASP A 74 -6.28 0.62 -4.38
C ASP A 74 -5.16 -0.03 -5.21
N PHE A 75 -4.91 0.52 -6.40
CA PHE A 75 -3.83 0.03 -7.26
C PHE A 75 -2.46 0.10 -6.57
N PHE A 76 -2.25 0.96 -5.56
CA PHE A 76 -0.99 1.05 -4.80
C PHE A 76 -0.76 -0.18 -3.93
N LYS A 77 -1.78 -0.60 -3.18
CA LYS A 77 -1.66 -1.77 -2.30
C LYS A 77 -1.65 -3.07 -3.10
N ASP A 78 -2.45 -3.12 -4.16
CA ASP A 78 -2.74 -4.35 -4.89
C ASP A 78 -2.02 -4.42 -6.25
N GLY A 79 -0.99 -3.59 -6.47
CA GLY A 79 -0.33 -3.42 -7.77
C GLY A 79 0.16 -4.73 -8.38
N ARG A 80 0.77 -5.63 -7.59
CA ARG A 80 1.20 -6.96 -8.06
C ARG A 80 0.04 -7.83 -8.55
N THR A 81 -1.09 -7.76 -7.85
CA THR A 81 -2.30 -8.51 -8.22
C THR A 81 -2.83 -8.00 -9.56
N TRP A 82 -2.91 -6.68 -9.74
CA TRP A 82 -3.37 -6.06 -10.97
C TRP A 82 -2.40 -6.27 -12.14
N GLU A 83 -1.09 -6.25 -11.91
CA GLU A 83 -0.06 -6.61 -12.89
C GLU A 83 -0.28 -8.04 -13.40
N HIS A 84 -0.48 -8.99 -12.47
CA HIS A 84 -0.77 -10.37 -12.83
C HIS A 84 -2.10 -10.52 -13.60
N VAL A 85 -3.15 -9.80 -13.20
CA VAL A 85 -4.42 -9.77 -13.94
C VAL A 85 -4.21 -9.27 -15.38
N SER A 86 -3.44 -8.20 -15.57
CA SER A 86 -3.11 -7.67 -16.90
C SER A 86 -2.35 -8.70 -17.74
N GLU A 87 -1.37 -9.39 -17.16
CA GLU A 87 -0.59 -10.44 -17.83
C GLU A 87 -1.49 -11.61 -18.29
N MET A 88 -2.37 -12.11 -17.41
CA MET A 88 -3.30 -13.19 -17.74
C MET A 88 -4.28 -12.79 -18.86
N LEU A 89 -4.71 -11.52 -18.89
CA LEU A 89 -5.55 -10.99 -19.97
C LEU A 89 -4.77 -10.87 -21.29
N ARG A 90 -3.51 -10.42 -21.25
CA ARG A 90 -2.61 -10.30 -22.40
C ARG A 90 -2.31 -11.64 -23.04
N HIS A 91 -2.02 -12.66 -22.24
CA HIS A 91 -1.75 -14.02 -22.72
C HIS A 91 -3.02 -14.80 -23.10
N ARG A 92 -4.22 -14.21 -22.89
CA ARG A 92 -5.52 -14.85 -23.15
C ARG A 92 -5.74 -16.14 -22.36
N GLU A 93 -5.02 -16.31 -21.27
CA GLU A 93 -5.18 -17.45 -20.34
C GLU A 93 -6.43 -17.29 -19.49
N MET A 94 -6.82 -16.04 -19.22
CA MET A 94 -8.05 -15.71 -18.52
C MET A 94 -9.01 -14.89 -19.39
N PRO A 95 -10.33 -15.19 -19.29
CA PRO A 95 -10.94 -16.36 -18.64
C PRO A 95 -10.57 -17.68 -19.36
N PRO A 96 -10.72 -18.86 -18.71
CA PRO A 96 -10.48 -20.15 -19.38
C PRO A 96 -11.42 -20.34 -20.59
N GLU A 97 -10.99 -21.13 -21.58
CA GLU A 97 -11.72 -21.34 -22.85
C GLU A 97 -13.20 -21.75 -22.67
N ASN A 98 -13.51 -22.48 -21.60
CA ASN A 98 -14.87 -22.94 -21.28
C ASN A 98 -15.75 -21.92 -20.53
N LYS A 99 -15.29 -20.67 -20.42
CA LYS A 99 -16.01 -19.55 -19.79
C LYS A 99 -16.28 -18.43 -20.77
N LYS A 100 -17.18 -17.53 -20.35
CA LYS A 100 -17.53 -16.32 -21.10
C LYS A 100 -16.25 -15.50 -21.31
N GLN A 101 -15.90 -15.25 -22.57
CA GLN A 101 -14.75 -14.44 -22.95
C GLN A 101 -15.15 -12.96 -23.10
N PRO A 102 -14.28 -12.01 -22.73
CA PRO A 102 -14.44 -10.63 -23.15
C PRO A 102 -14.33 -10.52 -24.67
N THR A 103 -14.98 -9.50 -25.24
CA THR A 103 -14.68 -9.10 -26.62
C THR A 103 -13.24 -8.59 -26.72
N GLU A 104 -12.67 -8.53 -27.93
CA GLU A 104 -11.32 -7.99 -28.11
C GLU A 104 -11.21 -6.54 -27.63
N ASP A 105 -12.21 -5.71 -27.93
CA ASP A 105 -12.25 -4.32 -27.47
C ASP A 105 -12.29 -4.23 -25.94
N GLN A 106 -13.09 -5.09 -25.28
CA GLN A 106 -13.14 -5.14 -23.81
C GLN A 106 -11.81 -5.60 -23.21
N ARG A 107 -11.16 -6.60 -23.82
CA ARG A 107 -9.86 -7.10 -23.36
C ARG A 107 -8.78 -6.03 -23.46
N ILE A 108 -8.71 -5.34 -24.59
CA ILE A 108 -7.77 -4.22 -24.80
C ILE A 108 -8.04 -3.11 -23.79
N MET A 109 -9.31 -2.71 -23.63
CA MET A 109 -9.70 -1.67 -22.68
C MET A 109 -9.29 -2.02 -21.24
N LEU A 110 -9.50 -3.27 -20.80
CA LEU A 110 -9.08 -3.72 -19.47
C LEU A 110 -7.56 -3.64 -19.29
N ILE A 111 -6.80 -4.15 -20.26
CA ILE A 111 -5.33 -4.17 -20.20
C ILE A 111 -4.78 -2.74 -20.15
N GLU A 112 -5.19 -1.90 -21.10
CA GLU A 112 -4.69 -0.53 -21.21
C GLU A 112 -5.09 0.30 -19.98
N PHE A 113 -6.29 0.10 -19.43
CA PHE A 113 -6.69 0.78 -18.20
C PHE A 113 -5.83 0.36 -17.01
N ILE A 114 -5.66 -0.94 -16.79
CA ILE A 114 -4.84 -1.45 -15.68
C ILE A 114 -3.41 -0.93 -15.82
N GLU A 115 -2.83 -0.99 -17.02
CA GLU A 115 -1.48 -0.51 -17.26
C GLU A 115 -1.33 1.00 -17.09
N LYS A 116 -2.34 1.78 -17.48
CA LYS A 116 -2.34 3.22 -17.23
C LYS A 116 -2.34 3.51 -15.73
N GLU A 117 -3.12 2.77 -14.93
CA GLU A 117 -3.13 2.91 -13.47
C GLU A 117 -1.79 2.46 -12.86
N LEU A 118 -1.21 1.35 -13.34
CA LEU A 118 0.10 0.87 -12.89
C LEU A 118 1.25 1.80 -13.36
N ALA A 119 1.15 2.42 -14.53
CA ALA A 119 2.14 3.37 -15.03
C ALA A 119 2.21 4.65 -14.17
N LYS A 120 1.21 4.88 -13.31
CA LYS A 120 1.28 5.96 -12.32
C LYS A 120 2.38 5.71 -11.30
N PHE A 121 2.90 4.48 -11.12
CA PHE A 121 4.04 4.15 -10.22
C PHE A 121 5.40 4.67 -10.70
N ASP A 122 5.45 5.91 -11.19
CA ASP A 122 6.71 6.59 -11.50
C ASP A 122 7.27 7.23 -10.23
N CYS A 123 8.50 6.86 -9.85
CA CYS A 123 9.25 7.46 -8.74
C CYS A 123 9.48 8.98 -8.93
N SER A 124 9.30 9.49 -10.14
CA SER A 124 9.41 10.92 -10.50
C SER A 124 8.09 11.68 -10.32
N ASN A 125 6.97 10.98 -10.14
CA ASN A 125 5.65 11.59 -9.99
C ASN A 125 5.38 11.95 -8.52
N PRO A 126 5.27 13.25 -8.17
CA PRO A 126 5.08 13.68 -6.78
C PRO A 126 3.71 13.29 -6.19
N ALA A 127 2.73 12.89 -7.02
CA ALA A 127 1.42 12.42 -6.57
C ALA A 127 1.42 10.97 -6.07
N VAL A 128 2.56 10.26 -6.20
CA VAL A 128 2.73 8.85 -5.86
C VAL A 128 3.44 8.76 -4.51
N PRO A 129 2.80 8.17 -3.48
CA PRO A 129 3.52 7.82 -2.27
C PRO A 129 4.75 6.97 -2.59
N VAL A 130 5.93 7.48 -2.26
CA VAL A 130 7.19 6.74 -2.39
C VAL A 130 7.11 5.51 -1.50
N ASN A 131 7.15 4.32 -2.11
CA ASN A 131 7.30 3.08 -1.36
C ASN A 131 8.79 2.91 -1.03
N PRO A 132 9.23 3.09 0.23
CA PRO A 132 10.65 2.96 0.58
C PRO A 132 11.14 1.50 0.48
N GLY A 133 10.28 0.57 0.08
CA GLY A 133 10.61 -0.84 -0.04
C GLY A 133 10.66 -1.54 1.32
N ARG A 134 11.33 -2.70 1.35
CA ARG A 134 11.57 -3.43 2.59
C ARG A 134 12.79 -2.83 3.28
N VAL A 135 12.68 -2.58 4.59
CA VAL A 135 13.82 -2.20 5.41
C VAL A 135 14.81 -3.37 5.44
N THR A 136 16.06 -3.13 5.04
CA THR A 136 17.14 -4.09 5.18
C THR A 136 17.43 -4.30 6.67
N LEU A 137 17.51 -5.57 7.10
CA LEU A 137 17.94 -5.87 8.46
C LEU A 137 19.36 -5.36 8.62
N ARG A 138 19.57 -4.45 9.57
CA ARG A 138 20.86 -3.84 9.85
C ARG A 138 21.37 -4.20 11.22
N ARG A 139 22.69 -4.29 11.36
CA ARG A 139 23.34 -4.27 12.67
C ARG A 139 23.33 -2.84 13.25
N LEU A 140 23.57 -2.75 14.56
CA LEU A 140 23.86 -1.48 15.22
C LEU A 140 25.28 -1.03 14.86
N ASN A 141 25.45 0.28 14.67
CA ASN A 141 26.79 0.87 14.55
C ASN A 141 27.47 0.92 15.93
N ARG A 142 28.77 1.23 15.98
CA ARG A 142 29.55 1.19 17.24
C ARG A 142 28.97 2.06 18.34
N SER A 143 28.54 3.28 17.99
CA SER A 143 27.95 4.23 18.94
C SER A 143 26.57 3.75 19.43
N GLU A 144 25.73 3.28 18.51
CA GLU A 144 24.42 2.68 18.81
C GLU A 144 24.57 1.46 19.73
N TYR A 145 25.54 0.59 19.44
CA TYR A 145 25.80 -0.60 20.25
C TYR A 145 26.25 -0.24 21.67
N ASN A 146 27.23 0.67 21.81
CA ASN A 146 27.69 1.14 23.13
C ASN A 146 26.54 1.72 23.96
N ASN A 147 25.73 2.60 23.35
CA ASN A 147 24.58 3.20 24.04
C ASN A 147 23.56 2.13 24.43
N THR A 148 23.25 1.20 23.54
CA THR A 148 22.29 0.11 23.81
C THR A 148 22.76 -0.79 24.94
N ILE A 149 24.04 -1.18 24.97
CA ILE A 149 24.58 -2.01 26.04
C ILE A 149 24.56 -1.29 27.38
N ARG A 150 24.95 -0.01 27.41
CA ARG A 150 24.88 0.81 28.62
C ARG A 150 23.44 0.93 29.12
N ASP A 151 22.48 1.16 28.23
CA ASP A 151 21.08 1.35 28.60
C ASP A 151 20.40 0.05 29.06
N LEU A 152 20.78 -1.11 28.49
CA LEU A 152 20.22 -2.42 28.86
C LEU A 152 20.85 -3.03 30.11
N PHE A 153 22.17 -2.94 30.25
CA PHE A 153 22.92 -3.64 31.29
C PHE A 153 23.48 -2.71 32.38
N GLY A 154 23.44 -1.39 32.18
CA GLY A 154 23.95 -0.42 33.15
C GLY A 154 25.47 -0.41 33.31
N VAL A 155 26.21 -1.05 32.40
CA VAL A 155 27.68 -1.09 32.38
C VAL A 155 28.24 0.19 31.76
N ASP A 156 29.18 0.83 32.45
CA ASP A 156 29.86 2.05 32.01
C ASP A 156 31.21 1.73 31.35
N TYR A 157 31.14 1.06 30.20
CA TYR A 157 32.27 0.67 29.36
C TYR A 157 31.85 0.70 27.87
N GLN A 158 32.82 0.82 26.96
CA GLN A 158 32.62 0.92 25.52
C GLN A 158 32.96 -0.41 24.79
N PRO A 159 32.05 -1.40 24.75
CA PRO A 159 32.32 -2.71 24.14
C PRO A 159 32.64 -2.68 22.65
N ALA A 160 32.15 -1.68 21.92
CA ALA A 160 32.45 -1.50 20.49
C ALA A 160 33.74 -0.69 20.22
N ALA A 161 34.54 -0.37 21.25
CA ALA A 161 35.82 0.32 21.08
C ALA A 161 36.76 -0.46 20.14
N ASP A 162 36.71 -1.79 20.25
CA ASP A 162 37.58 -2.74 19.55
C ASP A 162 37.02 -3.27 18.22
N PHE A 163 35.84 -2.78 17.81
CA PHE A 163 35.19 -3.20 16.59
C PHE A 163 35.83 -2.51 15.36
N PRO A 164 35.84 -3.18 14.19
CA PRO A 164 36.13 -2.51 12.93
C PRO A 164 35.27 -1.26 12.73
N ASN A 165 35.79 -0.28 11.99
CA ASN A 165 35.03 0.93 11.66
C ASN A 165 33.77 0.59 10.87
N ASP A 166 32.69 1.31 11.17
CA ASP A 166 31.43 1.18 10.45
C ASP A 166 31.53 1.75 9.03
N GLU A 167 30.87 1.09 8.10
CA GLU A 167 30.74 1.57 6.73
C GLU A 167 29.88 2.86 6.69
N VAL A 168 30.28 3.83 5.87
CA VAL A 168 29.56 5.09 5.68
C VAL A 168 28.88 5.08 4.32
N GLY A 169 27.55 5.25 4.30
CA GLY A 169 26.75 5.43 3.10
C GLY A 169 26.11 6.81 3.10
N TYR A 170 26.10 7.52 1.98
CA TYR A 170 25.46 8.85 1.85
C TYR A 170 25.85 9.87 2.96
N GLY A 171 27.02 9.72 3.58
CA GLY A 171 27.49 10.56 4.70
C GLY A 171 27.02 10.12 6.10
N PHE A 172 26.29 9.01 6.21
CA PHE A 172 25.79 8.46 7.47
C PHE A 172 26.32 7.04 7.72
N ASN A 173 26.57 6.70 8.99
CA ASN A 173 27.08 5.40 9.44
C ASN A 173 25.99 4.52 10.09
N ASN A 174 24.72 4.78 9.81
CA ASN A 174 23.56 4.03 10.30
C ASN A 174 22.70 3.44 9.16
N ILE A 175 23.26 3.38 7.95
CA ILE A 175 22.54 2.93 6.76
C ILE A 175 22.66 1.41 6.64
N GLY A 176 21.52 0.72 6.66
CA GLY A 176 21.46 -0.74 6.65
C GLY A 176 22.08 -1.38 5.40
N ASP A 177 21.98 -0.71 4.25
CA ASP A 177 22.46 -1.25 2.97
C ASP A 177 23.98 -1.34 2.87
N VAL A 178 24.72 -0.62 3.72
CA VAL A 178 26.20 -0.64 3.74
C VAL A 178 26.77 -1.32 4.98
N LEU A 179 25.99 -1.45 6.05
CA LEU A 179 26.46 -2.04 7.31
C LEU A 179 26.49 -3.57 7.23
N SER A 180 27.63 -4.11 6.79
CA SER A 180 27.83 -5.54 6.65
C SER A 180 28.35 -6.17 7.95
N MET A 181 28.15 -7.48 8.12
CA MET A 181 28.69 -8.23 9.25
C MET A 181 29.87 -9.08 8.77
N SER A 182 31.09 -8.61 9.03
CA SER A 182 32.30 -9.36 8.71
C SER A 182 32.56 -10.47 9.75
N PRO A 183 33.28 -11.56 9.39
CA PRO A 183 33.63 -12.62 10.33
C PRO A 183 34.39 -12.10 11.57
N ILE A 184 35.31 -11.16 11.38
CA ILE A 184 36.06 -10.55 12.48
C ILE A 184 35.17 -9.74 13.43
N LEU A 185 34.16 -9.05 12.88
CA LEU A 185 33.19 -8.32 13.70
C LEU A 185 32.33 -9.28 14.53
N MET A 186 31.95 -10.43 13.98
CA MET A 186 31.24 -11.47 14.74
C MET A 186 32.06 -11.99 15.91
N GLU A 187 33.35 -12.28 15.70
CA GLU A 187 34.24 -12.70 16.79
C GLU A 187 34.35 -11.64 17.89
N LYS A 188 34.42 -10.36 17.51
CA LYS A 188 34.45 -9.24 18.44
C LYS A 188 33.14 -9.08 19.21
N TYR A 189 31.99 -9.32 18.58
CA TYR A 189 30.69 -9.36 19.28
C TYR A 189 30.65 -10.46 20.35
N LEU A 190 31.16 -11.66 20.05
CA LEU A 190 31.18 -12.76 21.02
C LEU A 190 32.07 -12.44 22.22
N ARG A 191 33.27 -11.89 21.99
CA ARG A 191 34.14 -11.44 23.09
C ARG A 191 33.52 -10.32 23.91
N ALA A 192 32.91 -9.33 23.24
CA ALA A 192 32.20 -8.27 23.92
C ALA A 192 31.06 -8.82 24.79
N ALA A 193 30.32 -9.84 24.33
CA ALA A 193 29.27 -10.47 25.12
C ALA A 193 29.80 -11.14 26.40
N GLU A 194 30.96 -11.82 26.34
CA GLU A 194 31.63 -12.39 27.52
C GLU A 194 32.01 -11.29 28.52
N GLU A 195 32.59 -10.18 28.05
CA GLU A 195 32.98 -9.05 28.90
C GLU A 195 31.77 -8.35 29.52
N ILE A 196 30.71 -8.13 28.75
CA ILE A 196 29.46 -7.53 29.22
C ILE A 196 28.83 -8.40 30.30
N THR A 197 28.74 -9.71 30.09
CA THR A 197 28.14 -10.62 31.08
C THR A 197 28.97 -10.72 32.35
N ALA A 198 30.30 -10.74 32.24
CA ALA A 198 31.19 -10.73 33.40
C ALA A 198 31.01 -9.49 34.30
N GLN A 199 30.69 -8.33 33.70
CA GLN A 199 30.45 -7.09 34.45
C GLN A 199 29.00 -6.95 34.92
N ALA A 200 28.02 -7.37 34.11
CA ALA A 200 26.60 -7.21 34.41
C ALA A 200 26.12 -8.19 35.50
N ILE A 201 26.71 -9.40 35.56
CA ILE A 201 26.32 -10.42 36.54
C ILE A 201 27.08 -10.21 37.85
N ARG A 202 26.40 -9.60 38.82
CA ARG A 202 26.89 -9.51 40.21
C ARG A 202 26.73 -10.85 40.92
N THR A 203 27.86 -11.42 41.35
CA THR A 203 27.90 -12.69 42.10
C THR A 203 27.94 -12.47 43.62
N ASP A 204 28.24 -11.25 44.05
CA ASP A 204 28.20 -10.77 45.43
C ASP A 204 26.78 -10.28 45.78
N ILE A 205 25.81 -11.18 45.77
CA ILE A 205 24.48 -10.88 46.28
C ILE A 205 24.55 -10.95 47.82
N PRO A 206 24.34 -9.84 48.56
CA PRO A 206 24.33 -9.89 50.01
C PRO A 206 23.24 -10.86 50.49
N ALA A 207 23.53 -11.62 51.55
CA ALA A 207 22.58 -12.58 52.09
C ALA A 207 21.24 -11.91 52.45
N TYR A 208 20.13 -12.57 52.14
CA TYR A 208 18.81 -12.16 52.61
C TYR A 208 18.50 -12.87 53.93
N PRO A 209 18.04 -12.17 54.98
CA PRO A 209 17.74 -10.73 55.03
C PRO A 209 19.00 -9.86 55.14
N PRO A 210 18.98 -8.60 54.64
CA PRO A 210 20.12 -7.70 54.74
C PRO A 210 20.53 -7.50 56.21
N GLU A 211 21.82 -7.65 56.51
CA GLU A 211 22.37 -7.52 57.87
C GLU A 211 22.17 -6.10 58.43
N ASP A 212 22.28 -5.09 57.57
CA ASP A 212 21.91 -3.72 57.88
C ASP A 212 20.44 -3.47 57.57
N VAL A 213 19.59 -3.82 58.52
CA VAL A 213 18.23 -3.28 58.56
C VAL A 213 18.39 -1.79 58.80
N ILE A 214 18.17 -0.96 57.77
CA ILE A 214 17.99 0.48 57.98
C ILE A 214 16.79 0.61 58.90
N ARG A 215 17.05 0.73 60.21
CA ARG A 215 16.05 1.17 61.18
C ARG A 215 15.76 2.61 60.79
N THR A 216 14.76 2.81 59.94
CA THR A 216 14.15 4.12 59.78
C THR A 216 13.86 4.59 61.21
N LYS A 217 14.49 5.70 61.64
CA LYS A 217 14.12 6.35 62.90
C LYS A 217 12.61 6.43 62.87
N LYS A 218 11.97 5.76 63.84
CA LYS A 218 10.52 5.80 64.06
C LYS A 218 10.13 7.27 63.89
N TRP A 219 9.29 7.57 62.89
CA TRP A 219 8.79 8.92 62.69
C TRP A 219 8.20 9.35 64.03
N GLY A 220 8.92 10.25 64.72
CA GLY A 220 8.46 10.78 65.98
C GLY A 220 7.22 11.61 65.67
N THR A 221 6.05 11.14 66.09
CA THR A 221 4.93 12.04 66.27
C THR A 221 5.38 13.09 67.27
N ARG A 222 5.35 14.35 66.84
CA ARG A 222 5.67 15.51 67.66
C ARG A 222 4.59 15.69 68.73
N SER A 223 4.71 14.94 69.83
CA SER A 223 4.16 15.16 71.17
C SER A 223 4.79 14.04 72.02
N ASP A 224 5.44 14.27 73.15
CA ASP A 224 5.01 15.05 74.30
C ASP A 224 6.24 15.66 75.02
N ASP A 225 6.04 16.90 75.50
CA ASP A 225 6.68 17.63 76.61
C ASP A 225 8.23 17.73 76.73
#